data_AF-A0A7C3QLY7-F1
#
_entry.id   AF-A0A7C3QLY7-F1
#
_cell.length_a   1.000
_cell.length_b   1.000
_cell.length_c   1.000
_cell.angle_alpha   90.00
_cell.angle_beta   90.00
_cell.angle_gamma   90.00
#
_symmetry.space_group_name_H-M   'P 1'
#
loop_
_entity.id
_entity.type
_entity.pdbx_description
1 polymer ?
#
loop_
_entity_poly.entity_id
_entity_poly.type
_entity_poly.pdbx_seq_one_letter_code
_entity_poly.pdbx_strand_id
1 'polypeptide(L)'
;MGRVFLSRLLVVLIVVVITGCTSVGGAPDVSGLIPQGSNQRGGRPGDGRSGVRVAPPPPTVEILGPNELFRIYQLVIENYVERVDHSVLIEGAVRGFRAGAIEEGLFPLDTALLETASFRFSRDPELDWVQFAARYEAIIEKLAPRVGIDGVGQAAARGMLDALNDPHTTYLDRRAVEAQRSRSYVGIGVTLSTADQRGAPIVREVIPGGPAEQAGLRPGDTIVWVDGRTTESMTLSEAVRDIRGIDGSQVTLGIRSAGDPQARDVRITRASVRLAPVEAEAREGVEYIRIRGFQEGVADATRAALQESIAGGLRGWVIDLRGNGGGNMEEVINVASLFLGEQTLGIQVDRSQQRAPIRGFGRSLG
;
A
#
# COMPACT_ATOMS: atom_id res chain seq x y z
N MET A 1 -45.04 14.48 -44.04
CA MET A 1 -45.03 14.24 -42.57
C MET A 1 -43.92 13.26 -42.25
N GLY A 2 -42.73 13.77 -41.96
CA GLY A 2 -41.57 12.95 -41.56
C GLY A 2 -41.57 12.76 -40.04
N ARG A 3 -41.37 11.51 -39.60
CA ARG A 3 -41.11 11.16 -38.19
C ARG A 3 -39.63 10.85 -38.04
N VAL A 4 -38.91 11.72 -37.35
CA VAL A 4 -37.52 11.52 -36.94
C VAL A 4 -37.53 10.61 -35.70
N PHE A 5 -36.96 9.42 -35.83
CA PHE A 5 -36.58 8.60 -34.68
C PHE A 5 -35.23 9.12 -34.16
N LEU A 6 -35.24 9.79 -33.00
CA LEU A 6 -33.99 10.05 -32.25
C LEU A 6 -33.59 8.75 -31.55
N SER A 7 -32.65 8.01 -32.12
CA SER A 7 -31.89 7.00 -31.38
C SER A 7 -30.95 7.71 -30.40
N ARG A 8 -31.25 7.64 -29.10
CA ARG A 8 -30.33 8.06 -28.05
C ARG A 8 -29.22 7.01 -27.92
N LEU A 9 -28.16 7.18 -28.71
CA LEU A 9 -26.88 6.51 -28.50
C LEU A 9 -26.15 7.26 -27.39
N LEU A 10 -26.38 6.90 -26.13
CA LEU A 10 -25.55 7.37 -25.02
C LEU A 10 -24.28 6.50 -25.00
N VAL A 11 -23.26 6.93 -25.73
CA VAL A 11 -21.92 6.35 -25.65
C VAL A 11 -21.31 6.78 -24.31
N VAL A 12 -21.39 5.91 -23.31
CA VAL A 12 -20.65 6.09 -22.06
C VAL A 12 -19.20 5.68 -22.33
N LEU A 13 -18.38 6.67 -22.66
CA LEU A 13 -16.93 6.47 -22.81
C LEU A 13 -16.30 6.44 -21.42
N ILE A 14 -16.16 5.25 -20.84
CA ILE A 14 -15.34 5.07 -19.63
C ILE A 14 -13.90 4.81 -20.08
N VAL A 15 -13.08 5.87 -20.15
CA VAL A 15 -11.63 5.72 -20.33
C VAL A 15 -11.03 5.39 -18.97
N VAL A 16 -10.83 4.10 -18.73
CA VAL A 16 -10.13 3.59 -17.55
C VAL A 16 -8.67 3.34 -17.95
N VAL A 17 -7.79 4.30 -17.67
CA VAL A 17 -6.34 4.08 -17.78
C VAL A 17 -5.91 3.37 -16.50
N ILE A 18 -5.72 2.05 -16.56
CA ILE A 18 -5.13 1.27 -15.47
C ILE A 18 -3.81 0.67 -15.99
N THR A 19 -2.70 1.22 -15.51
CA THR A 19 -1.39 0.57 -15.55
C THR A 19 -1.36 -0.51 -14.48
N GLY A 20 -1.30 -1.78 -14.90
CA GLY A 20 -1.32 -2.93 -14.00
C GLY A 20 0.06 -3.27 -13.43
N CYS A 21 0.12 -3.59 -12.14
CA CYS A 21 1.27 -4.22 -11.48
C CYS A 21 1.38 -5.69 -11.90
N THR A 22 2.59 -6.17 -12.19
CA THR A 22 2.90 -7.60 -12.35
C THR A 22 3.41 -8.19 -11.04
N SER A 23 2.86 -9.36 -10.67
CA SER A 23 3.33 -10.21 -9.57
C SER A 23 4.43 -11.16 -10.06
N VAL A 24 5.41 -11.51 -9.22
CA VAL A 24 6.46 -12.49 -9.59
C VAL A 24 6.57 -13.63 -8.58
N GLY A 25 6.67 -14.82 -9.16
CA GLY A 25 6.81 -16.12 -8.51
C GLY A 25 8.23 -16.39 -7.98
N GLY A 26 8.34 -17.51 -7.27
CA GLY A 26 9.48 -17.85 -6.41
C GLY A 26 10.84 -17.97 -7.12
N ALA A 27 11.87 -17.53 -6.40
CA ALA A 27 13.27 -17.56 -6.82
C ALA A 27 13.89 -18.97 -6.68
N PRO A 28 14.83 -19.35 -7.56
CA PRO A 28 15.69 -20.51 -7.38
C PRO A 28 16.80 -20.28 -6.33
N ASP A 29 17.32 -21.37 -5.77
CA ASP A 29 18.35 -21.42 -4.74
C ASP A 29 19.74 -21.08 -5.32
N VAL A 30 20.39 -20.04 -4.78
CA VAL A 30 21.71 -19.52 -5.20
C VAL A 30 22.80 -19.76 -4.15
N SER A 31 22.57 -20.66 -3.19
CA SER A 31 23.50 -20.98 -2.10
C SER A 31 24.90 -21.48 -2.57
N GLY A 32 25.08 -21.75 -3.86
CA GLY A 32 26.34 -22.23 -4.45
C GLY A 32 27.34 -21.17 -4.93
N LEU A 33 27.00 -19.88 -4.90
CA LEU A 33 27.84 -18.81 -5.48
C LEU A 33 28.69 -18.04 -4.46
N ILE A 34 28.60 -18.37 -3.17
CA ILE A 34 29.32 -17.68 -2.09
C ILE A 34 30.12 -18.70 -1.26
N PRO A 35 31.45 -18.52 -1.06
CA PRO A 35 32.24 -19.38 -0.18
C PRO A 35 31.75 -19.29 1.28
N GLN A 36 31.25 -20.40 1.83
CA GLN A 36 30.75 -20.48 3.20
C GLN A 36 31.91 -20.57 4.20
N GLY A 37 32.06 -19.56 5.05
CA GLY A 37 32.95 -19.59 6.22
C GLY A 37 32.35 -20.41 7.35
N SER A 38 32.94 -21.57 7.64
CA SER A 38 32.49 -22.48 8.69
C SER A 38 32.76 -21.94 10.09
N ASN A 39 31.72 -21.76 10.92
CA ASN A 39 31.91 -21.70 12.37
C ASN A 39 30.72 -22.36 13.08
N GLN A 40 30.85 -23.64 13.41
CA GLN A 40 29.93 -24.36 14.29
C GLN A 40 30.50 -24.36 15.71
N ARG A 41 29.74 -23.84 16.68
CA ARG A 41 29.88 -24.20 18.10
C ARG A 41 28.53 -24.63 18.64
N GLY A 42 28.47 -25.89 19.09
CA GLY A 42 27.31 -26.51 19.68
C GLY A 42 27.11 -26.15 21.16
N GLY A 43 25.85 -26.20 21.60
CA GLY A 43 25.43 -26.13 22.99
C GLY A 43 24.17 -26.98 23.21
N ARG A 44 24.18 -27.84 24.23
CA ARG A 44 23.12 -28.79 24.61
C ARG A 44 21.91 -28.10 25.29
N PRO A 45 20.71 -28.72 25.29
CA PRO A 45 19.50 -28.13 25.86
C PRO A 45 19.37 -28.41 27.38
N GLY A 46 18.94 -27.40 28.13
CA GLY A 46 18.50 -27.51 29.52
C GLY A 46 17.03 -27.12 29.63
N ASP A 47 16.26 -28.00 30.28
CA ASP A 47 14.82 -27.91 30.55
C ASP A 47 14.53 -26.92 31.70
N GLY A 48 13.37 -26.24 31.66
CA GLY A 48 13.01 -25.25 32.67
C GLY A 48 11.79 -24.39 32.32
N ARG A 49 10.59 -24.89 32.64
CA ARG A 49 9.32 -24.16 32.58
C ARG A 49 9.33 -22.95 33.51
N SER A 50 9.12 -21.76 32.95
CA SER A 50 8.75 -20.54 33.68
C SER A 50 7.92 -19.66 32.74
N GLY A 51 6.65 -19.46 33.10
CA GLY A 51 5.66 -18.66 32.36
C GLY A 51 5.92 -17.16 32.43
N VAL A 52 7.04 -16.72 31.87
CA VAL A 52 7.27 -15.33 31.51
C VAL A 52 6.48 -15.09 30.22
N ARG A 53 5.60 -14.09 30.20
CA ARG A 53 5.13 -13.53 28.93
C ARG A 53 6.35 -12.94 28.24
N VAL A 54 6.98 -13.76 27.41
CA VAL A 54 8.03 -13.33 26.49
C VAL A 54 7.37 -12.26 25.64
N ALA A 55 7.81 -11.00 25.78
CA ALA A 55 7.42 -9.96 24.84
C ALA A 55 7.64 -10.54 23.43
N PRO A 56 6.72 -10.32 22.47
CA PRO A 56 6.95 -10.80 21.11
C PRO A 56 8.37 -10.39 20.71
N PRO A 57 9.17 -11.30 20.14
CA PRO A 57 10.52 -10.96 19.74
C PRO A 57 10.44 -9.66 18.95
N PRO A 58 11.35 -8.69 19.18
CA PRO A 58 11.39 -7.48 18.37
C PRO A 58 11.32 -7.94 16.91
N PRO A 59 10.48 -7.30 16.07
CA PRO A 59 10.25 -7.74 14.70
C PRO A 59 11.62 -8.01 14.09
N THR A 60 11.84 -9.23 13.61
CA THR A 60 13.13 -9.62 13.05
C THR A 60 13.46 -8.60 11.99
N VAL A 61 14.45 -7.77 12.28
CA VAL A 61 14.85 -6.69 11.43
C VAL A 61 15.30 -7.31 10.11
N GLU A 62 14.56 -7.03 9.05
CA GLU A 62 14.90 -7.47 7.71
C GLU A 62 15.95 -6.51 7.16
N ILE A 63 17.21 -6.76 7.52
CA ILE A 63 18.34 -6.08 6.88
C ILE A 63 18.37 -6.59 5.43
N LEU A 64 18.09 -5.72 4.47
CA LEU A 64 18.24 -6.08 3.06
C LEU A 64 19.74 -6.14 2.73
N GLY A 65 20.24 -7.36 2.57
CA GLY A 65 21.59 -7.63 2.09
C GLY A 65 21.68 -7.55 0.56
N PRO A 66 22.87 -7.82 0.01
CA PRO A 66 23.07 -7.86 -1.44
C PRO A 66 22.12 -8.81 -2.15
N ASN A 67 21.78 -9.95 -1.55
CA ASN A 67 20.90 -10.95 -2.16
C ASN A 67 19.46 -10.46 -2.25
N GLU A 68 18.93 -9.81 -1.23
CA GLU A 68 17.58 -9.24 -1.24
C GLU A 68 17.49 -8.09 -2.25
N LEU A 69 18.49 -7.21 -2.29
CA LEU A 69 18.57 -6.14 -3.28
C LEU A 69 18.69 -6.70 -4.71
N PHE A 70 19.39 -7.82 -4.90
CA PHE A 70 19.50 -8.46 -6.21
C PHE A 70 18.16 -8.98 -6.70
N ARG A 71 17.35 -9.56 -5.82
CA ARG A 71 15.99 -10.00 -6.19
C ARG A 71 15.14 -8.83 -6.66
N ILE A 72 15.22 -7.67 -5.99
CA ILE A 72 14.49 -6.47 -6.42
C ILE A 72 15.01 -5.98 -7.77
N TYR A 73 16.32 -5.93 -7.95
CA TYR A 73 16.96 -5.56 -9.21
C TYR A 73 16.53 -6.48 -10.37
N GLN A 74 16.61 -7.80 -10.19
CA GLN A 74 16.19 -8.77 -11.20
C GLN A 74 14.70 -8.65 -11.52
N LEU A 75 13.88 -8.47 -10.48
CA LEU A 75 12.44 -8.29 -10.64
C LEU A 75 12.13 -7.15 -11.62
N VAL A 76 12.79 -6.01 -11.44
CA VAL A 76 12.62 -4.84 -12.32
C VAL A 76 13.19 -5.11 -13.71
N ILE A 77 14.42 -5.64 -13.80
CA ILE A 77 15.07 -5.92 -15.09
C ILE A 77 14.26 -6.89 -15.93
N GLU A 78 13.62 -7.89 -15.33
CA GLU A 78 12.88 -8.93 -16.05
C GLU A 78 11.43 -8.53 -16.33
N ASN A 79 10.76 -7.83 -15.40
CA ASN A 79 9.30 -7.71 -15.40
C ASN A 79 8.79 -6.28 -15.59
N TYR A 80 9.65 -5.26 -15.48
CA TYR A 80 9.21 -3.89 -15.70
C TYR A 80 8.76 -3.68 -17.15
N VAL A 81 7.70 -2.89 -17.34
CA VAL A 81 7.04 -2.74 -18.65
C VAL A 81 7.97 -2.10 -19.68
N GLU A 82 8.76 -1.12 -19.27
CA GLU A 82 9.80 -0.52 -20.09
C GLU A 82 11.14 -1.23 -19.88
N ARG A 83 12.00 -1.19 -20.90
CA ARG A 83 13.38 -1.67 -20.72
C ARG A 83 14.13 -0.66 -19.88
N VAL A 84 14.68 -1.14 -18.76
CA VAL A 84 15.47 -0.32 -17.84
C VAL A 84 16.94 -0.64 -18.06
N ASP A 85 17.77 0.40 -18.15
CA ASP A 85 19.22 0.26 -18.10
C ASP A 85 19.63 -0.12 -16.67
N HIS A 86 20.41 -1.19 -16.50
CA HIS A 86 20.80 -1.67 -15.18
C HIS A 86 21.58 -0.65 -14.36
N SER A 87 22.33 0.23 -15.03
CA SER A 87 23.10 1.28 -14.36
C SER A 87 22.18 2.24 -13.60
N VAL A 88 21.00 2.55 -14.14
CA VAL A 88 20.00 3.43 -13.51
C VAL A 88 19.54 2.87 -12.16
N LEU A 89 19.32 1.54 -12.10
CA LEU A 89 18.91 0.86 -10.87
C LEU A 89 20.02 0.84 -9.82
N ILE A 90 21.25 0.54 -10.24
CA ILE A 90 22.42 0.53 -9.34
C ILE A 90 22.70 1.94 -8.81
N GLU A 91 22.67 2.97 -9.67
CA GLU A 91 22.83 4.36 -9.24
C GLU A 91 21.72 4.80 -8.30
N GLY A 92 20.47 4.39 -8.58
CA GLY A 92 19.33 4.59 -7.70
C GLY A 92 19.57 3.99 -6.31
N ALA A 93 20.02 2.74 -6.25
CA ALA A 93 20.33 2.06 -5.01
C ALA A 93 21.43 2.78 -4.20
N VAL A 94 22.49 3.26 -4.87
CA VAL A 94 23.56 4.04 -4.23
C VAL A 94 23.03 5.37 -3.67
N ARG A 95 22.19 6.10 -4.43
CA ARG A 95 21.57 7.34 -3.95
C ARG A 95 20.67 7.09 -2.73
N GLY A 96 19.83 6.06 -2.81
CA GLY A 96 18.93 5.66 -1.72
C GLY A 96 19.69 5.24 -0.46
N PHE A 97 20.73 4.41 -0.61
CA PHE A 97 21.63 4.04 0.46
C PHE A 97 22.21 5.28 1.16
N ARG A 98 22.75 6.22 0.38
CA ARG A 98 23.34 7.45 0.92
C ARG A 98 22.32 8.28 1.69
N ALA A 99 21.11 8.44 1.16
CA ALA A 99 20.04 9.18 1.82
C ALA A 99 19.66 8.51 3.16
N GLY A 100 19.40 7.20 3.16
CA GLY A 100 19.06 6.48 4.38
C GLY A 100 20.18 6.51 5.42
N ALA A 101 21.44 6.43 4.99
CA ALA A 101 22.57 6.54 5.91
C ALA A 101 22.71 7.96 6.52
N ILE A 102 22.31 9.03 5.82
CA ILE A 102 22.24 10.38 6.40
C ILE A 102 21.11 10.45 7.45
N GLU A 103 19.95 9.91 7.14
CA GLU A 103 18.79 9.89 8.05
C GLU A 103 19.08 9.14 9.35
N GLU A 104 19.81 8.02 9.28
CA GLU A 104 20.23 7.23 10.44
C GLU A 104 21.43 7.84 11.19
N GLY A 105 21.87 9.06 10.83
CA GLY A 105 22.95 9.76 11.51
C GLY A 105 24.33 9.11 11.32
N LEU A 106 24.50 8.30 10.27
CA LEU A 106 25.78 7.63 9.98
C LEU A 106 26.84 8.61 9.45
N PHE A 107 26.45 9.82 9.04
CA PHE A 107 27.37 10.81 8.49
C PHE A 107 27.99 11.76 9.52
N PRO A 108 29.27 12.16 9.32
CA PRO A 108 30.12 11.83 8.17
C PRO A 108 30.75 10.44 8.30
N LEU A 109 30.31 9.48 7.47
CA LEU A 109 31.09 8.29 7.16
C LEU A 109 32.35 8.80 6.47
N ASP A 110 33.48 8.12 6.68
CA ASP A 110 34.71 8.36 5.93
C ASP A 110 34.33 8.50 4.46
N THR A 111 34.44 9.71 3.91
CA THR A 111 33.89 10.00 2.59
C THR A 111 34.51 9.08 1.56
N ALA A 112 35.72 8.57 1.82
CA ALA A 112 36.40 7.51 1.07
C ALA A 112 35.63 6.17 0.98
N LEU A 113 34.86 5.78 2.01
CA LEU A 113 33.99 4.59 1.97
C LEU A 113 32.82 4.77 0.97
N LEU A 114 32.38 6.02 0.79
CA LEU A 114 31.30 6.41 -0.12
C LEU A 114 31.76 6.95 -1.48
N GLU A 115 32.99 7.46 -1.57
CA GLU A 115 33.67 7.97 -2.77
C GLU A 115 34.06 6.85 -3.74
N THR A 116 33.70 5.60 -3.41
CA THR A 116 33.52 4.51 -4.38
C THR A 116 32.59 4.87 -5.55
N ALA A 117 31.82 5.97 -5.48
CA ALA A 117 30.80 6.35 -6.46
C ALA A 117 31.31 7.14 -7.71
N SER A 118 32.39 6.69 -8.33
CA SER A 118 32.40 6.64 -9.81
C SER A 118 32.34 5.17 -10.22
N PHE A 119 31.14 4.59 -10.11
CA PHE A 119 30.87 3.30 -10.73
C PHE A 119 31.15 3.46 -12.23
N ARG A 120 32.21 2.81 -12.70
CA ARG A 120 32.46 2.70 -14.13
C ARG A 120 31.71 1.46 -14.59
N PHE A 121 30.50 1.69 -15.08
CA PHE A 121 29.69 0.62 -15.64
C PHE A 121 30.41 -0.02 -16.83
N SER A 122 30.62 -1.33 -16.77
CA SER A 122 31.22 -2.13 -17.84
C SER A 122 30.23 -2.43 -18.96
N ARG A 123 28.96 -1.98 -18.84
CA ARG A 123 27.81 -2.34 -19.70
C ARG A 123 27.43 -3.82 -19.62
N ASP A 124 27.97 -4.52 -18.63
CA ASP A 124 27.67 -5.92 -18.35
C ASP A 124 26.85 -5.94 -17.06
N PRO A 125 25.53 -6.23 -17.13
CA PRO A 125 24.64 -6.19 -15.99
C PRO A 125 25.08 -7.09 -14.83
N GLU A 126 25.68 -8.26 -15.12
CA GLU A 126 26.12 -9.19 -14.08
C GLU A 126 27.38 -8.67 -13.39
N LEU A 127 28.37 -8.23 -14.19
CA LEU A 127 29.63 -7.70 -13.65
C LEU A 127 29.40 -6.41 -12.87
N ASP A 128 28.55 -5.52 -13.37
CA ASP A 128 28.21 -4.26 -12.71
C ASP A 128 27.46 -4.51 -11.40
N TRP A 129 26.56 -5.49 -11.37
CA TRP A 129 25.89 -5.92 -10.14
C TRP A 129 26.88 -6.48 -9.11
N VAL A 130 27.77 -7.39 -9.51
CA VAL A 130 28.77 -8.00 -8.61
C VAL A 130 29.67 -6.94 -7.98
N GLN A 131 30.09 -5.93 -8.75
CA GLN A 131 30.87 -4.80 -8.23
C GLN A 131 30.09 -3.99 -7.20
N PHE A 132 28.80 -3.74 -7.45
CA PHE A 132 27.92 -3.06 -6.51
C PHE A 132 27.74 -3.88 -5.22
N ALA A 133 27.38 -5.15 -5.35
CA ALA A 133 27.13 -6.06 -4.24
C ALA A 133 28.34 -6.18 -3.29
N ALA A 134 29.55 -6.39 -3.84
CA ALA A 134 30.76 -6.49 -3.05
C ALA A 134 31.07 -5.21 -2.25
N ARG A 135 30.78 -4.03 -2.84
CA ARG A 135 30.98 -2.74 -2.15
C ARG A 135 29.93 -2.51 -1.08
N TYR A 136 28.67 -2.80 -1.40
CA TYR A 136 27.56 -2.70 -0.45
C TYR A 136 27.82 -3.59 0.77
N GLU A 137 28.19 -4.85 0.55
CA GLU A 137 28.52 -5.81 1.62
C GLU A 137 29.67 -5.31 2.49
N ALA A 138 30.77 -4.85 1.89
CA ALA A 138 31.91 -4.32 2.63
C ALA A 138 31.56 -3.08 3.49
N ILE A 139 30.60 -2.27 3.06
CA ILE A 139 30.10 -1.13 3.85
C ILE A 139 29.22 -1.65 4.99
N ILE A 140 28.28 -2.54 4.70
CA ILE A 140 27.37 -3.12 5.69
C ILE A 140 28.14 -3.86 6.79
N GLU A 141 29.13 -4.68 6.47
CA GLU A 141 29.97 -5.38 7.45
C GLU A 141 30.69 -4.42 8.41
N LYS A 142 31.11 -3.24 7.93
CA LYS A 142 31.78 -2.23 8.75
C LYS A 142 30.81 -1.45 9.63
N LEU A 143 29.56 -1.28 9.19
CA LEU A 143 28.56 -0.43 9.86
C LEU A 143 27.62 -1.21 10.79
N ALA A 144 27.22 -2.42 10.41
CA ALA A 144 26.27 -3.25 11.16
C ALA A 144 26.65 -3.45 12.65
N PRO A 145 27.93 -3.61 13.02
CA PRO A 145 28.31 -3.76 14.43
C PRO A 145 28.22 -2.46 15.24
N ARG A 146 28.07 -1.30 14.57
CA ARG A 146 28.22 0.03 15.18
C ARG A 146 26.90 0.78 15.29
N VAL A 147 25.96 0.53 14.38
CA VAL A 147 24.69 1.25 14.27
C VAL A 147 23.58 0.32 13.74
N GLY A 148 22.32 0.58 14.10
CA GLY A 148 21.17 -0.07 13.48
C GLY A 148 21.04 0.37 12.01
N ILE A 149 21.36 -0.53 11.08
CA ILE A 149 21.41 -0.27 9.63
C ILE A 149 20.14 -0.71 8.88
N ASP A 150 19.12 -1.04 9.64
CA ASP A 150 17.83 -1.61 9.26
C ASP A 150 17.16 -0.81 8.13
N GLY A 151 17.20 0.52 8.26
CA GLY A 151 16.61 1.46 7.30
C GLY A 151 17.45 1.66 6.04
N VAL A 152 18.75 1.38 6.09
CA VAL A 152 19.69 1.72 5.01
C VAL A 152 19.49 0.82 3.78
N GLY A 153 19.29 -0.49 3.99
CA GLY A 153 18.99 -1.41 2.90
C GLY A 153 17.62 -1.14 2.26
N GLN A 154 16.62 -0.81 3.07
CA GLN A 154 15.32 -0.40 2.57
C GLN A 154 15.39 0.92 1.79
N ALA A 155 16.23 1.86 2.23
CA ALA A 155 16.48 3.10 1.51
C ALA A 155 17.16 2.84 0.16
N ALA A 156 18.11 1.90 0.09
CA ALA A 156 18.69 1.45 -1.18
C ALA A 156 17.64 0.83 -2.12
N ALA A 157 16.78 -0.04 -1.61
CA ALA A 157 15.67 -0.60 -2.38
C ALA A 157 14.71 0.49 -2.89
N ARG A 158 14.33 1.46 -2.04
CA ARG A 158 13.52 2.62 -2.42
C ARG A 158 14.20 3.43 -3.52
N GLY A 159 15.47 3.79 -3.36
CA GLY A 159 16.22 4.56 -4.36
C GLY A 159 16.36 3.86 -5.70
N MET A 160 16.47 2.52 -5.70
CA MET A 160 16.47 1.71 -6.93
C MET A 160 15.17 1.87 -7.72
N LEU A 161 14.03 1.83 -7.02
CA LEU A 161 12.71 1.94 -7.63
C LEU A 161 12.35 3.39 -7.99
N ASP A 162 12.74 4.36 -7.16
CA ASP A 162 12.55 5.79 -7.45
C ASP A 162 13.27 6.20 -8.75
N ALA A 163 14.39 5.55 -9.09
CA ALA A 163 15.13 5.80 -10.32
C ALA A 163 14.35 5.47 -11.60
N LEU A 164 13.27 4.67 -11.49
CA LEU A 164 12.35 4.39 -12.59
C LEU A 164 11.47 5.60 -12.93
N ASN A 165 11.37 6.59 -12.04
CA ASN A 165 10.46 7.73 -12.16
C ASN A 165 9.00 7.30 -12.42
N ASP A 166 8.59 6.18 -11.82
CA ASP A 166 7.24 5.64 -11.92
C ASP A 166 6.50 5.80 -10.59
N PRO A 167 5.44 6.64 -10.53
CA PRO A 167 4.69 6.88 -9.30
C PRO A 167 3.94 5.65 -8.78
N HIS A 168 3.84 4.57 -9.56
CA HIS A 168 3.16 3.34 -9.16
C HIS A 168 4.12 2.23 -8.70
N THR A 169 5.44 2.44 -8.82
CA THR A 169 6.44 1.46 -8.41
C THR A 169 7.13 1.91 -7.13
N THR A 170 6.94 1.16 -6.04
CA THR A 170 7.53 1.47 -4.73
C THR A 170 7.92 0.20 -3.98
N TYR A 171 8.90 0.34 -3.09
CA TYR A 171 9.25 -0.70 -2.14
C TYR A 171 8.33 -0.60 -0.92
N LEU A 172 7.75 -1.73 -0.51
CA LEU A 172 6.96 -1.85 0.71
C LEU A 172 7.69 -2.77 1.68
N ASP A 173 8.07 -2.21 2.83
CA ASP A 173 8.61 -3.01 3.93
C ASP A 173 7.52 -3.88 4.57
N ARG A 174 7.94 -4.83 5.42
CA ARG A 174 7.02 -5.76 6.10
C ARG A 174 5.90 -5.05 6.84
N ARG A 175 6.18 -3.94 7.51
CA ARG A 175 5.18 -3.18 8.26
C ARG A 175 4.16 -2.53 7.32
N ALA A 176 4.61 -1.99 6.19
CA ALA A 176 3.74 -1.45 5.15
C ALA A 176 2.88 -2.55 4.50
N VAL A 177 3.46 -3.71 4.22
CA VAL A 177 2.75 -4.90 3.70
C VAL A 177 1.73 -5.41 4.71
N GLU A 178 2.08 -5.52 5.99
CA GLU A 178 1.16 -5.92 7.06
C GLU A 178 0.04 -4.91 7.24
N ALA A 179 0.32 -3.61 7.19
CA ALA A 179 -0.70 -2.56 7.22
C ALA A 179 -1.65 -2.65 6.01
N GLN A 180 -1.11 -2.96 4.82
CA GLN A 180 -1.90 -3.13 3.61
C GLN A 180 -2.72 -4.43 3.58
N ARG A 181 -2.16 -5.54 4.10
CA ARG A 181 -2.82 -6.84 4.17
C ARG A 181 -3.86 -6.92 5.26
N SER A 182 -3.57 -6.34 6.42
CA SER A 182 -4.49 -6.42 7.56
C SER A 182 -5.82 -5.81 7.19
N ARG A 183 -5.88 -4.55 6.70
CA ARG A 183 -7.07 -3.72 6.36
C ARG A 183 -8.24 -3.73 7.36
N SER A 184 -8.24 -4.65 8.34
CA SER A 184 -8.69 -4.56 9.71
C SER A 184 -7.82 -3.51 10.36
N TYR A 185 -8.33 -2.29 10.32
CA TYR A 185 -7.82 -1.28 11.20
C TYR A 185 -8.44 -1.56 12.56
N VAL A 186 -7.62 -2.01 13.50
CA VAL A 186 -8.02 -1.93 14.90
C VAL A 186 -7.92 -0.46 15.29
N GLY A 187 -9.07 0.17 15.41
CA GLY A 187 -9.22 1.59 15.66
C GLY A 187 -10.68 1.90 15.95
N ILE A 188 -11.10 3.11 15.62
CA ILE A 188 -12.47 3.56 15.91
C ILE A 188 -13.37 3.61 14.67
N GLY A 189 -12.82 3.36 13.47
CA GLY A 189 -13.59 3.37 12.22
C GLY A 189 -13.88 4.76 11.65
N VAL A 190 -12.85 5.60 11.55
CA VAL A 190 -12.93 6.92 10.90
C VAL A 190 -11.78 7.12 9.92
N THR A 191 -12.01 7.95 8.90
CA THR A 191 -10.95 8.54 8.08
C THR A 191 -10.71 9.97 8.53
N LEU A 192 -9.45 10.31 8.76
CA LEU A 192 -9.03 11.63 9.24
C LEU A 192 -8.32 12.41 8.15
N SER A 193 -8.43 13.72 8.20
CA SER A 193 -7.60 14.67 7.45
C SER A 193 -7.18 15.81 8.37
N THR A 194 -6.14 16.53 8.00
CA THR A 194 -5.76 17.78 8.65
C THR A 194 -5.79 18.89 7.62
N ALA A 195 -6.16 20.11 8.01
CA ALA A 195 -6.14 21.26 7.10
C ALA A 195 -4.70 21.60 6.66
N ASP A 196 -3.74 21.45 7.58
CA ASP A 196 -2.31 21.62 7.36
C ASP A 196 -1.55 20.32 7.72
N GLN A 197 -0.23 20.25 7.49
CA GLN A 197 0.57 19.07 7.87
C GLN A 197 0.66 18.84 9.40
N ARG A 198 0.31 19.84 10.20
CA ARG A 198 0.20 19.81 11.67
C ARG A 198 -1.10 20.49 12.08
N GLY A 199 -1.76 19.96 13.10
CA GLY A 199 -3.01 20.53 13.60
C GLY A 199 -4.04 19.47 13.95
N ALA A 200 -5.09 19.91 14.64
CA ALA A 200 -6.16 19.03 15.12
C ALA A 200 -6.81 18.25 13.96
N PRO A 201 -6.81 16.90 14.01
CA PRO A 201 -7.42 16.08 12.97
C PRO A 201 -8.93 16.33 12.85
N ILE A 202 -9.41 16.35 11.62
CA ILE A 202 -10.82 16.47 11.25
C ILE A 202 -11.30 15.12 10.73
N VAL A 203 -12.43 14.66 11.24
CA VAL A 203 -13.13 13.46 10.77
C VAL A 203 -13.69 13.74 9.37
N ARG A 204 -13.18 13.05 8.34
CA ARG A 204 -13.73 13.13 6.99
C ARG A 204 -14.90 12.17 6.79
N GLU A 205 -14.73 10.95 7.26
CA GLU A 205 -15.69 9.86 7.06
C GLU A 205 -15.77 9.03 8.33
N VAL A 206 -16.96 8.51 8.61
CA VAL A 206 -17.24 7.57 9.69
C VAL A 206 -17.76 6.31 9.05
N ILE A 207 -17.20 5.16 9.43
CA ILE A 207 -17.59 3.87 8.87
C ILE A 207 -18.96 3.48 9.44
N PRO A 208 -19.98 3.22 8.60
CA PRO A 208 -21.30 2.80 9.06
C PRO A 208 -21.24 1.52 9.90
N GLY A 209 -22.00 1.48 10.99
CA GLY A 209 -22.02 0.40 11.98
C GLY A 209 -20.75 0.31 12.85
N GLY A 210 -19.73 1.14 12.61
CA GLY A 210 -18.44 1.10 13.31
C GLY A 210 -18.46 1.77 14.70
N PRO A 211 -17.38 1.60 15.50
CA PRO A 211 -17.31 2.13 16.86
C PRO A 211 -17.51 3.64 16.99
N ALA A 212 -16.96 4.42 16.06
CA ALA A 212 -17.08 5.87 16.05
C ALA A 212 -18.51 6.33 15.77
N GLU A 213 -19.23 5.66 14.87
CA GLU A 213 -20.64 5.96 14.61
C GLU A 213 -21.49 5.67 15.84
N GLN A 214 -21.28 4.51 16.47
CA GLN A 214 -21.96 4.12 17.72
C GLN A 214 -21.66 5.12 18.86
N ALA A 215 -20.47 5.71 18.87
CA ALA A 215 -20.07 6.75 19.81
C ALA A 215 -20.55 8.17 19.41
N GLY A 216 -21.25 8.30 18.28
CA GLY A 216 -21.87 9.55 17.84
C GLY A 216 -20.93 10.54 17.15
N LEU A 217 -19.77 10.09 16.66
CA LEU A 217 -18.90 10.91 15.81
C LEU A 217 -19.55 11.13 14.45
N ARG A 218 -19.28 12.29 13.85
CA ARG A 218 -19.80 12.68 12.53
C ARG A 218 -18.69 13.28 11.67
N PRO A 219 -18.81 13.18 10.33
CA PRO A 219 -17.99 13.98 9.42
C PRO A 219 -18.00 15.46 9.81
N GLY A 220 -16.83 16.10 9.83
CA GLY A 220 -16.63 17.49 10.24
C GLY A 220 -16.23 17.67 11.71
N ASP A 221 -16.36 16.63 12.56
CA ASP A 221 -15.88 16.68 13.93
C ASP A 221 -14.35 16.86 13.98
N THR A 222 -13.88 17.74 14.87
CA THR A 222 -12.45 17.97 15.12
C THR A 222 -12.02 17.25 16.40
N ILE A 223 -10.96 16.46 16.33
CA ILE A 223 -10.36 15.77 17.47
C ILE A 223 -9.32 16.70 18.10
N VAL A 224 -9.62 17.26 19.27
CA VAL A 224 -8.77 18.25 19.96
C VAL A 224 -7.83 17.64 21.00
N TRP A 225 -8.14 16.44 21.53
CA TRP A 225 -7.22 15.64 22.33
C TRP A 225 -7.48 14.14 22.20
N VAL A 226 -6.46 13.34 22.50
CA VAL A 226 -6.50 11.87 22.57
C VAL A 226 -5.88 11.43 23.90
N ASP A 227 -6.67 10.78 24.74
CA ASP A 227 -6.28 10.34 26.10
C ASP A 227 -5.60 11.45 26.91
N GLY A 228 -6.17 12.66 26.85
CA GLY A 228 -5.68 13.86 27.56
C GLY A 228 -4.51 14.59 26.90
N ARG A 229 -3.97 14.09 25.78
CA ARG A 229 -2.90 14.77 25.00
C ARG A 229 -3.51 15.62 23.88
N THR A 230 -3.17 16.90 23.84
CA THR A 230 -3.61 17.81 22.77
C THR A 230 -3.12 17.34 21.39
N THR A 231 -3.97 17.47 20.38
CA THR A 231 -3.64 17.13 18.99
C THR A 231 -3.15 18.33 18.18
N GLU A 232 -3.18 19.55 18.73
CA GLU A 232 -2.85 20.79 17.99
C GLU A 232 -1.42 20.80 17.46
N SER A 233 -0.47 20.21 18.19
CA SER A 233 0.94 20.13 17.79
C SER A 233 1.29 18.83 17.05
N MET A 234 0.36 17.88 16.94
CA MET A 234 0.58 16.57 16.35
C MET A 234 0.53 16.65 14.82
N THR A 235 1.33 15.81 14.17
CA THR A 235 1.11 15.41 12.78
C THR A 235 -0.08 14.46 12.68
N LEU A 236 -0.71 14.36 11.51
CA LEU A 236 -1.80 13.40 11.27
C LEU A 236 -1.38 11.96 11.61
N SER A 237 -0.15 11.58 11.26
CA SER A 237 0.40 10.25 11.53
C SER A 237 0.57 9.95 13.02
N GLU A 238 0.93 10.93 13.84
CA GLU A 238 1.00 10.79 15.30
C GLU A 238 -0.40 10.63 15.90
N ALA A 239 -1.35 11.47 15.50
CA ALA A 239 -2.73 11.35 15.97
C ALA A 239 -3.36 10.01 15.60
N VAL A 240 -3.15 9.53 14.36
CA VAL A 240 -3.61 8.20 13.93
C VAL A 240 -2.99 7.09 14.78
N ARG A 241 -1.71 7.20 15.13
CA ARG A 241 -1.03 6.22 15.98
C ARG A 241 -1.62 6.17 17.38
N ASP A 242 -1.95 7.33 17.95
CA ASP A 242 -2.54 7.45 19.29
C ASP A 242 -4.00 6.97 19.34
N ILE A 243 -4.77 7.22 18.27
CA ILE A 243 -6.16 6.76 18.15
C ILE A 243 -6.22 5.24 17.93
N ARG A 244 -5.27 4.66 17.21
CA ARG A 244 -5.15 3.21 17.05
C ARG A 244 -4.68 2.54 18.34
N GLY A 245 -4.86 1.23 18.43
CA GLY A 245 -4.50 0.48 19.63
C GLY A 245 -4.93 -0.97 19.53
N ILE A 246 -4.89 -1.66 20.67
CA ILE A 246 -5.24 -3.08 20.78
C ILE A 246 -6.77 -3.24 20.66
N ASP A 247 -7.21 -4.34 20.05
CA ASP A 247 -8.62 -4.65 19.87
C ASP A 247 -9.32 -4.79 21.23
N GLY A 248 -10.50 -4.19 21.38
CA GLY A 248 -11.23 -4.11 22.64
C GLY A 248 -10.68 -3.12 23.67
N SER A 249 -9.52 -2.48 23.44
CA SER A 249 -9.04 -1.39 24.29
C SER A 249 -9.87 -0.11 24.10
N GLN A 250 -9.78 0.84 25.01
CA GLN A 250 -10.54 2.09 24.93
C GLN A 250 -9.65 3.30 24.67
N VAL A 251 -10.21 4.28 23.97
CA VAL A 251 -9.63 5.61 23.76
C VAL A 251 -10.63 6.68 24.18
N THR A 252 -10.16 7.76 24.79
CA THR A 252 -10.97 8.92 25.10
C THR A 252 -10.56 10.07 24.18
N LEU A 253 -11.51 10.57 23.39
CA LEU A 253 -11.28 11.66 22.45
C LEU A 253 -11.99 12.92 22.93
N GLY A 254 -11.31 14.06 22.84
CA GLY A 254 -11.95 15.36 22.89
C GLY A 254 -12.49 15.70 21.51
N ILE A 255 -13.81 15.76 21.36
CA ILE A 255 -14.48 16.04 20.10
C ILE A 255 -15.11 17.43 20.14
N ARG A 256 -14.72 18.28 19.20
CA ARG A 256 -15.38 19.54 18.91
C ARG A 256 -16.17 19.41 17.61
N SER A 257 -17.49 19.50 17.70
CA SER A 257 -18.36 19.41 16.52
C SER A 257 -18.40 20.71 15.73
N ALA A 258 -18.68 20.61 14.44
CA ALA A 258 -18.78 21.78 13.57
C ALA A 258 -19.84 22.76 14.09
N GLY A 259 -19.41 23.99 14.41
CA GLY A 259 -20.26 25.05 14.94
C GLY A 259 -20.43 25.07 16.47
N ASP A 260 -19.86 24.11 17.20
CA ASP A 260 -19.84 24.10 18.66
C ASP A 260 -18.48 24.58 19.19
N PRO A 261 -18.43 25.63 20.04
CA PRO A 261 -17.17 26.08 20.64
C PRO A 261 -16.63 25.13 21.71
N GLN A 262 -17.45 24.29 22.34
CA GLN A 262 -17.02 23.39 23.41
C GLN A 262 -16.70 21.99 22.89
N ALA A 263 -15.60 21.43 23.42
CA ALA A 263 -15.25 20.05 23.17
C ALA A 263 -15.86 19.15 24.24
N ARG A 264 -16.31 17.95 23.83
CA ARG A 264 -16.84 16.91 24.72
C ARG A 264 -15.95 15.68 24.70
N ASP A 265 -15.86 14.99 25.83
CA ASP A 265 -15.20 13.69 25.88
C ASP A 265 -16.09 12.60 25.30
N VAL A 266 -15.51 11.81 24.40
CA VAL A 266 -16.14 10.63 23.80
C VAL A 266 -15.23 9.44 24.03
N ARG A 267 -15.72 8.46 24.80
CA ARG A 267 -15.01 7.21 25.06
C ARG A 267 -15.44 6.16 24.05
N ILE A 268 -14.47 5.60 23.32
CA ILE A 268 -14.71 4.67 22.23
C ILE A 268 -13.92 3.38 22.47
N THR A 269 -14.59 2.24 22.34
CA THR A 269 -13.92 0.93 22.34
C THR A 269 -13.39 0.66 20.95
N ARG A 270 -12.08 0.45 20.83
CA ARG A 270 -11.42 0.08 19.57
C ARG A 270 -11.91 -1.29 19.12
N ALA A 271 -12.23 -1.40 17.85
CA ALA A 271 -12.61 -2.67 17.23
C ALA A 271 -11.86 -2.86 15.91
N SER A 272 -11.67 -4.11 15.50
CA SER A 272 -11.36 -4.43 14.11
C SER A 272 -12.50 -3.97 13.20
N VAL A 273 -12.32 -2.87 12.48
CA VAL A 273 -13.30 -2.40 11.50
C VAL A 273 -12.95 -2.95 10.13
N ARG A 274 -13.86 -3.71 9.53
CA ARG A 274 -13.77 -4.16 8.14
C ARG A 274 -14.66 -3.27 7.29
N LEU A 275 -14.07 -2.60 6.30
CA LEU A 275 -14.85 -1.92 5.27
C LEU A 275 -15.53 -2.98 4.41
N ALA A 276 -16.82 -2.78 4.13
CA ALA A 276 -17.51 -3.58 3.13
C ALA A 276 -16.77 -3.43 1.78
N PRO A 277 -16.70 -4.49 0.95
CA PRO A 277 -16.07 -4.39 -0.36
C PRO A 277 -16.70 -3.30 -1.24
N VAL A 278 -18.01 -3.10 -1.06
CA VAL A 278 -18.84 -2.14 -1.78
C VAL A 278 -19.83 -1.51 -0.79
N GLU A 279 -20.05 -0.21 -0.91
CA GLU A 279 -21.12 0.52 -0.22
C GLU A 279 -22.24 0.76 -1.23
N ALA A 280 -23.47 0.31 -0.95
CA ALA A 280 -24.61 0.41 -1.86
C ALA A 280 -25.81 1.03 -1.13
N GLU A 281 -26.48 1.99 -1.77
CA GLU A 281 -27.67 2.64 -1.22
C GLU A 281 -28.59 3.18 -2.34
N ALA A 282 -29.89 3.02 -2.16
CA ALA A 282 -30.88 3.61 -3.05
C ALA A 282 -31.05 5.12 -2.76
N ARG A 283 -30.90 5.96 -3.79
CA ARG A 283 -31.08 7.43 -3.73
C ARG A 283 -31.96 7.89 -4.87
N GLU A 284 -33.09 8.52 -4.55
CA GLU A 284 -33.99 9.14 -5.55
C GLU A 284 -34.39 8.21 -6.72
N GLY A 285 -34.52 6.91 -6.44
CA GLY A 285 -34.87 5.89 -7.43
C GLY A 285 -33.70 5.40 -8.30
N VAL A 286 -32.46 5.58 -7.86
CA VAL A 286 -31.21 5.11 -8.50
C VAL A 286 -30.36 4.41 -7.43
N GLU A 287 -29.70 3.31 -7.76
CA GLU A 287 -28.72 2.68 -6.86
C GLU A 287 -27.40 3.43 -6.94
N TYR A 288 -26.91 3.92 -5.82
CA TYR A 288 -25.58 4.48 -5.70
C TYR A 288 -24.65 3.41 -5.13
N ILE A 289 -23.64 3.01 -5.90
CA ILE A 289 -22.67 1.96 -5.57
C ILE A 289 -21.29 2.59 -5.53
N ARG A 290 -20.66 2.62 -4.36
CA ARG A 290 -19.30 3.14 -4.17
C ARG A 290 -18.31 2.00 -4.00
N ILE A 291 -17.30 1.99 -4.87
CA ILE A 291 -16.19 1.03 -4.85
C ILE A 291 -14.91 1.78 -4.50
N ARG A 292 -14.37 1.58 -3.31
CA ARG A 292 -13.17 2.29 -2.81
C ARG A 292 -11.85 1.70 -3.32
N GLY A 293 -11.89 0.48 -3.82
CA GLY A 293 -10.75 -0.25 -4.37
C GLY A 293 -11.22 -1.60 -4.90
N PHE A 294 -10.48 -2.16 -5.84
CA PHE A 294 -10.79 -3.47 -6.42
C PHE A 294 -10.06 -4.57 -5.64
N GLN A 295 -10.61 -4.96 -4.49
CA GLN A 295 -10.14 -6.12 -3.74
C GLN A 295 -11.01 -7.35 -3.99
N GLU A 296 -10.55 -8.50 -3.52
CA GLU A 296 -11.28 -9.76 -3.59
C GLU A 296 -12.73 -9.61 -3.09
N GLY A 297 -13.67 -10.09 -3.89
CA GLY A 297 -15.11 -10.11 -3.57
C GLY A 297 -15.88 -8.82 -3.91
N VAL A 298 -15.20 -7.79 -4.45
CA VAL A 298 -15.87 -6.55 -4.91
C VAL A 298 -16.85 -6.85 -6.04
N ALA A 299 -16.49 -7.72 -6.98
CA ALA A 299 -17.36 -8.07 -8.09
C ALA A 299 -18.66 -8.74 -7.63
N ASP A 300 -18.57 -9.68 -6.70
CA ASP A 300 -19.74 -10.39 -6.18
C ASP A 300 -20.64 -9.46 -5.37
N ALA A 301 -20.05 -8.60 -4.53
CA ALA A 301 -20.79 -7.58 -3.79
C ALA A 301 -21.49 -6.57 -4.73
N THR A 302 -20.80 -6.16 -5.80
CA THR A 302 -21.37 -5.27 -6.83
C THR A 302 -22.53 -5.97 -7.54
N ARG A 303 -22.36 -7.22 -7.94
CA ARG A 303 -23.42 -8.01 -8.59
C ARG A 303 -24.66 -8.13 -7.70
N ALA A 304 -24.47 -8.41 -6.41
CA ALA A 304 -25.57 -8.51 -5.45
C ALA A 304 -26.34 -7.18 -5.34
N ALA A 305 -25.64 -6.05 -5.18
CA ALA A 305 -26.26 -4.73 -5.13
C ALA A 305 -27.04 -4.38 -6.41
N LEU A 306 -26.49 -4.71 -7.58
CA LEU A 306 -27.17 -4.51 -8.86
C LEU A 306 -28.44 -5.37 -8.98
N GLN A 307 -28.38 -6.63 -8.55
CA GLN A 307 -29.54 -7.54 -8.60
C GLN A 307 -30.65 -7.08 -7.65
N GLU A 308 -30.31 -6.64 -6.44
CA GLU A 308 -31.26 -6.06 -5.49
C GLU A 308 -31.90 -4.79 -6.04
N SER A 309 -31.09 -3.91 -6.64
CA SER A 309 -31.57 -2.71 -7.33
C SER A 309 -32.57 -3.00 -8.45
N ILE A 310 -32.31 -4.03 -9.29
CA ILE A 310 -33.22 -4.48 -10.35
C ILE A 310 -34.53 -4.98 -9.75
N ALA A 311 -34.45 -5.83 -8.72
CA ALA A 311 -35.62 -6.38 -8.03
C ALA A 311 -36.47 -5.27 -7.37
N GLY A 312 -35.81 -4.23 -6.87
CA GLY A 312 -36.45 -3.03 -6.32
C GLY A 312 -37.03 -2.08 -7.38
N GLY A 313 -36.84 -2.34 -8.67
CA GLY A 313 -37.36 -1.51 -9.75
C GLY A 313 -36.71 -0.13 -9.85
N LEU A 314 -35.45 0.00 -9.42
CA LEU A 314 -34.71 1.26 -9.53
C LEU A 314 -34.40 1.58 -11.01
N ARG A 315 -34.35 2.86 -11.34
CA ARG A 315 -34.31 3.37 -12.72
C ARG A 315 -32.92 3.34 -13.35
N GLY A 316 -31.90 3.04 -12.57
CA GLY A 316 -30.50 3.03 -13.01
C GLY A 316 -29.53 3.00 -11.84
N TRP A 317 -28.25 3.14 -12.17
CA TRP A 317 -27.15 3.01 -11.22
C TRP A 317 -26.14 4.14 -11.39
N VAL A 318 -25.50 4.52 -10.29
CA VAL A 318 -24.32 5.40 -10.24
C VAL A 318 -23.19 4.62 -9.59
N ILE A 319 -22.11 4.41 -10.34
CA ILE A 319 -20.90 3.78 -9.81
C ILE A 319 -19.91 4.89 -9.43
N ASP A 320 -19.67 5.06 -8.14
CA ASP A 320 -18.71 6.03 -7.62
C ASP A 320 -17.34 5.39 -7.39
N LEU A 321 -16.39 5.78 -8.24
CA LEU A 321 -14.98 5.38 -8.18
C LEU A 321 -14.08 6.52 -7.68
N ARG A 322 -14.63 7.61 -7.14
CA ARG A 322 -13.82 8.73 -6.64
C ARG A 322 -12.98 8.28 -5.45
N GLY A 323 -11.67 8.55 -5.52
CA GLY A 323 -10.70 8.12 -4.51
C GLY A 323 -10.33 6.63 -4.59
N ASN A 324 -10.79 5.91 -5.63
CA ASN A 324 -10.38 4.54 -5.89
C ASN A 324 -9.01 4.52 -6.58
N GLY A 325 -8.01 3.95 -5.89
CA GLY A 325 -6.63 3.82 -6.39
C GLY A 325 -6.38 2.61 -7.30
N GLY A 326 -7.44 1.92 -7.76
CA GLY A 326 -7.36 0.67 -8.51
C GLY A 326 -7.41 -0.57 -7.60
N GLY A 327 -6.70 -1.62 -8.00
CA GLY A 327 -6.63 -2.88 -7.26
C GLY A 327 -6.40 -4.07 -8.18
N ASN A 328 -6.91 -5.24 -7.79
CA ASN A 328 -6.86 -6.48 -8.54
C ASN A 328 -7.54 -6.29 -9.91
N MET A 329 -6.79 -6.51 -10.99
CA MET A 329 -7.27 -6.40 -12.36
C MET A 329 -8.42 -7.38 -12.64
N GLU A 330 -8.40 -8.58 -12.06
CA GLU A 330 -9.47 -9.57 -12.23
C GLU A 330 -10.81 -9.04 -11.68
N GLU A 331 -10.78 -8.36 -10.54
CA GLU A 331 -11.96 -7.72 -9.94
C GLU A 331 -12.49 -6.57 -10.81
N VAL A 332 -11.59 -5.79 -11.42
CA VAL A 332 -11.97 -4.74 -12.39
C VAL A 332 -12.68 -5.37 -13.59
N ILE A 333 -12.12 -6.42 -14.17
CA ILE A 333 -12.69 -7.13 -15.32
C ILE A 333 -14.04 -7.73 -14.94
N ASN A 334 -14.14 -8.38 -13.78
CA ASN A 334 -15.37 -8.99 -13.28
C ASN A 334 -16.48 -7.94 -13.11
N VAL A 335 -16.18 -6.79 -12.49
CA VAL A 335 -17.15 -5.68 -12.32
C VAL A 335 -17.57 -5.10 -13.68
N ALA A 336 -16.61 -4.80 -14.56
CA ALA A 336 -16.91 -4.22 -15.87
C ALA A 336 -17.76 -5.17 -16.74
N SER A 337 -17.53 -6.48 -16.62
CA SER A 337 -18.29 -7.51 -17.31
C SER A 337 -19.78 -7.52 -16.91
N LEU A 338 -20.13 -7.08 -15.70
CA LEU A 338 -21.54 -6.93 -15.29
C LEU A 338 -22.31 -5.94 -16.17
N PHE A 339 -21.62 -4.97 -16.78
CA PHE A 339 -22.22 -3.94 -17.61
C PHE A 339 -22.00 -4.18 -19.11
N LEU A 340 -20.85 -4.76 -19.48
CA LEU A 340 -20.40 -4.86 -20.87
C LEU A 340 -20.44 -6.29 -21.43
N GLY A 341 -20.63 -7.31 -20.60
CA GLY A 341 -20.60 -8.71 -21.01
C GLY A 341 -19.27 -9.09 -21.69
N GLU A 342 -19.34 -9.86 -22.78
CA GLU A 342 -18.17 -10.40 -23.52
C GLU A 342 -17.41 -9.39 -24.40
N GLN A 343 -17.64 -8.09 -24.21
CA GLN A 343 -16.99 -7.04 -24.99
C GLN A 343 -15.49 -6.92 -24.65
N THR A 344 -14.73 -6.30 -25.56
CA THR A 344 -13.35 -5.88 -25.26
C THR A 344 -13.39 -4.72 -24.28
N LEU A 345 -12.80 -4.93 -23.10
CA LEU A 345 -12.74 -3.94 -22.02
C LEU A 345 -11.50 -3.05 -22.13
N GLY A 346 -10.42 -3.58 -22.70
CA GLY A 346 -9.16 -2.86 -22.84
C GLY A 346 -8.12 -3.65 -23.62
N ILE A 347 -6.91 -3.09 -23.69
CA ILE A 347 -5.75 -3.74 -24.29
C ILE A 347 -4.64 -3.78 -23.23
N GLN A 348 -4.15 -4.97 -22.93
CA GLN A 348 -2.92 -5.16 -22.17
C GLN A 348 -1.75 -5.09 -23.15
N VAL A 349 -0.70 -4.35 -22.80
CA VAL A 349 0.55 -4.31 -23.54
C VAL A 349 1.64 -4.81 -22.60
N ASP A 350 2.32 -5.89 -23.00
CA ASP A 350 3.45 -6.41 -22.23
C ASP A 350 4.77 -5.73 -22.61
N ARG A 351 5.84 -6.09 -21.88
CA ARG A 351 7.20 -5.59 -22.11
C ARG A 351 7.71 -5.87 -23.53
N SER A 352 7.24 -6.94 -24.17
CA SER A 352 7.58 -7.29 -25.56
C SER A 352 6.77 -6.50 -26.59
N GLN A 353 5.96 -5.52 -26.15
CA GLN A 353 5.01 -4.75 -26.94
C GLN A 353 3.89 -5.61 -27.55
N GLN A 354 3.72 -6.85 -27.06
CA GLN A 354 2.58 -7.66 -27.47
C GLN A 354 1.31 -7.09 -26.85
N ARG A 355 0.29 -6.97 -27.70
CA ARG A 355 -1.00 -6.39 -27.34
C ARG A 355 -2.02 -7.50 -27.26
N ALA A 356 -2.57 -7.72 -26.07
CA ALA A 356 -3.62 -8.70 -25.84
C ALA A 356 -4.92 -7.99 -25.45
N PRO A 357 -6.07 -8.32 -26.07
CA PRO A 357 -7.35 -7.75 -25.64
C PRO A 357 -7.74 -8.31 -24.28
N ILE A 358 -8.11 -7.43 -23.37
CA ILE A 358 -8.78 -7.78 -22.13
C ILE A 358 -10.26 -7.93 -22.47
N ARG A 359 -10.78 -9.14 -22.30
CA ARG A 359 -12.18 -9.48 -22.60
C ARG A 359 -12.98 -9.57 -21.31
N GLY A 360 -14.18 -9.02 -21.33
CA GLY A 360 -15.18 -9.35 -20.33
C GLY A 360 -15.80 -10.72 -20.60
N PHE A 361 -16.70 -11.14 -19.73
CA PHE A 361 -17.38 -12.42 -19.82
C PHE A 361 -18.82 -12.34 -19.31
N GLY A 362 -19.61 -13.35 -19.65
CA GLY A 362 -21.00 -13.43 -19.22
C GLY A 362 -21.89 -12.40 -19.91
N ARG A 363 -23.12 -12.28 -19.41
CA ARG A 363 -24.12 -11.34 -19.95
C ARG A 363 -24.13 -10.05 -19.13
N SER A 364 -24.34 -8.93 -19.81
CA SER A 364 -24.64 -7.67 -19.14
C SER A 364 -25.93 -7.81 -18.33
N LEU A 365 -25.98 -7.13 -17.18
CA LEU A 365 -27.16 -7.04 -16.32
C LEU A 365 -28.13 -5.93 -16.78
N GLY A 366 -27.76 -5.15 -17.79
CA GLY A 366 -28.54 -4.06 -18.39
C GLY A 366 -28.76 -4.26 -19.88
#